data_AF-A0A2H6AGE2-F1
#
_entry.id   AF-A0A2H6AGE2-F1
#
_cell.length_a   1.000
_cell.length_b   1.000
_cell.length_c   1.000
_cell.angle_alpha   90.00
_cell.angle_beta   90.00
_cell.angle_gamma   90.00
#
_symmetry.space_group_name_H-M   'P 1'
#
loop_
_entity.id
_entity.type
_entity.pdbx_description
1 polymer ?
#
loop_
_entity_poly.entity_id
_entity_poly.type
_entity_poly.pdbx_seq_one_letter_code
_entity_poly.pdbx_strand_id
1 'polypeptide(L)'
;MLAETVLAVLLLQMPQLPEAWLQSEQVRGHWPWLRVCLTAVALDWEILDPREVPYVLTQPESLPVDLHMLRQRQRELADAPCVNDALIFPRGDTVQQAINFNRACVRWFDEHYAHCRDLPPAKIAYRRQLDELYRVWDTLREVQCDYYMVSVRRQCLKQLRALLGEDAYREGRLPPPVPFDLMPWR
;
A
#
# COMPACT_ATOMS: atom_id res chain seq x y z
N MET A 1 -25.86 -5.35 -19.04
CA MET A 1 -24.64 -5.55 -18.22
C MET A 1 -23.42 -4.81 -18.78
N LEU A 2 -23.05 -4.98 -20.06
CA LEU A 2 -21.89 -4.28 -20.63
C LEU A 2 -22.01 -2.75 -20.55
N ALA A 3 -23.19 -2.19 -20.87
CA ALA A 3 -23.42 -0.75 -20.85
C ALA A 3 -23.28 -0.16 -19.44
N GLU A 4 -23.75 -0.87 -18.42
CA GLU A 4 -23.70 -0.48 -17.01
C GLU A 4 -22.28 -0.57 -16.44
N THR A 5 -21.51 -1.59 -16.84
CA THR A 5 -20.08 -1.68 -16.51
C THR A 5 -19.29 -0.54 -17.16
N VAL A 6 -19.56 -0.22 -18.43
CA VAL A 6 -18.94 0.92 -19.12
C VAL A 6 -19.28 2.22 -18.40
N LEU A 7 -20.55 2.43 -18.01
CA LEU A 7 -20.95 3.58 -17.22
C LEU A 7 -20.19 3.63 -15.89
N ALA A 8 -20.09 2.53 -15.14
CA ALA A 8 -19.34 2.48 -13.89
C ALA A 8 -17.86 2.88 -14.07
N VAL A 9 -17.20 2.37 -15.11
CA VAL A 9 -15.82 2.75 -15.46
C VAL A 9 -15.72 4.24 -15.78
N LEU A 10 -16.63 4.77 -16.59
CA LEU A 10 -16.67 6.20 -16.92
C LEU A 10 -16.87 7.05 -15.67
N LEU A 11 -17.79 6.67 -14.77
CA LEU A 11 -18.01 7.38 -13.52
C LEU A 11 -16.75 7.37 -12.64
N LEU A 12 -15.98 6.28 -12.60
CA LEU A 12 -14.76 6.21 -11.80
C LEU A 12 -13.57 6.96 -12.42
N GLN A 13 -13.58 7.21 -13.74
CA GLN A 13 -12.49 7.91 -14.43
C GLN A 13 -12.78 9.40 -14.68
N MET A 14 -14.04 9.79 -14.77
CA MET A 14 -14.41 11.18 -15.05
C MET A 14 -14.08 12.08 -13.84
N PRO A 15 -13.29 13.15 -14.02
CA PRO A 15 -12.84 13.99 -12.92
C PRO A 15 -13.98 14.78 -12.28
N GLN A 16 -14.98 15.15 -13.07
CA GLN A 16 -16.15 15.90 -12.62
C GLN A 16 -17.40 15.38 -13.34
N LEU A 17 -18.51 15.37 -12.60
CA LEU A 17 -19.85 15.16 -13.13
C LEU A 17 -20.75 16.25 -12.56
N PRO A 18 -21.76 16.71 -13.33
CA PRO A 18 -22.78 17.58 -12.78
C PRO A 18 -23.47 16.88 -11.60
N GLU A 19 -23.42 17.49 -10.42
CA GLU A 19 -24.06 16.94 -9.21
C GLU A 19 -25.57 16.75 -9.40
N ALA A 20 -26.19 17.67 -10.16
CA ALA A 20 -27.58 17.58 -10.58
C ALA A 20 -27.90 16.30 -11.37
N TRP A 21 -26.95 15.77 -12.15
CA TRP A 21 -27.13 14.51 -12.86
C TRP A 21 -27.06 13.32 -11.91
N LEU A 22 -26.11 13.32 -10.97
CA LEU A 22 -25.96 12.25 -9.96
C LEU A 22 -27.19 12.14 -9.06
N GLN A 23 -27.87 13.24 -8.80
CA GLN A 23 -29.09 13.29 -7.98
C GLN A 23 -30.38 13.07 -8.78
N SER A 24 -30.29 12.86 -10.10
CA SER A 24 -31.47 12.72 -10.95
C SER A 24 -32.26 11.43 -10.70
N GLU A 25 -33.56 11.46 -10.97
CA GLU A 25 -34.43 10.27 -10.92
C GLU A 25 -33.97 9.14 -11.85
N GLN A 26 -33.28 9.47 -12.94
CA GLN A 26 -32.68 8.49 -13.84
C GLN A 26 -31.63 7.64 -13.10
N VAL A 27 -30.73 8.29 -12.36
CA VAL A 27 -29.70 7.58 -11.58
C VAL A 27 -30.34 6.75 -10.47
N ARG A 28 -31.38 7.28 -9.80
CA ARG A 28 -32.13 6.52 -8.77
C ARG A 28 -32.80 5.27 -9.34
N GLY A 29 -33.41 5.38 -10.51
CA GLY A 29 -34.05 4.25 -11.20
C GLY A 29 -33.07 3.14 -11.60
N HIS A 30 -31.81 3.50 -11.88
CA HIS A 30 -30.75 2.54 -12.23
C HIS A 30 -29.88 2.10 -11.05
N TRP A 31 -30.16 2.58 -9.82
CA TRP A 31 -29.28 2.41 -8.66
C TRP A 31 -28.89 0.96 -8.37
N PRO A 32 -29.80 -0.04 -8.35
CA PRO A 32 -29.41 -1.42 -8.01
C PRO A 32 -28.33 -1.98 -8.93
N TRP A 33 -28.45 -1.73 -10.24
CA TRP A 33 -27.48 -2.18 -11.24
C TRP A 33 -26.20 -1.37 -11.20
N LEU A 34 -26.32 -0.05 -11.06
CA LEU A 34 -25.18 0.85 -10.98
C LEU A 34 -24.30 0.53 -9.77
N ARG A 35 -24.92 0.29 -8.61
CA ARG A 35 -24.24 -0.14 -7.39
C ARG A 35 -23.45 -1.42 -7.64
N VAL A 36 -24.08 -2.46 -8.19
CA VAL A 36 -23.41 -3.75 -8.47
C VAL A 36 -22.20 -3.55 -9.40
N CYS A 37 -22.36 -2.77 -10.48
CA CYS A 37 -21.29 -2.53 -11.43
C CYS A 37 -20.15 -1.68 -10.83
N LEU A 38 -20.48 -0.61 -10.10
CA LEU A 38 -19.49 0.24 -9.42
C LEU A 38 -18.71 -0.54 -8.37
N THR A 39 -19.40 -1.33 -7.54
CA THR A 39 -18.75 -2.19 -6.55
C THR A 39 -17.84 -3.21 -7.23
N ALA A 40 -18.30 -3.89 -8.28
CA ALA A 40 -17.50 -4.88 -9.00
C ALA A 40 -16.23 -4.27 -9.59
N VAL A 41 -16.34 -3.13 -10.29
CA VAL A 41 -15.18 -2.42 -10.88
C VAL A 41 -14.25 -1.89 -9.78
N ALA A 42 -14.79 -1.33 -8.70
CA ALA A 42 -13.97 -0.78 -7.61
C ALA A 42 -13.20 -1.86 -6.83
N LEU A 43 -13.78 -3.05 -6.67
CA LEU A 43 -13.12 -4.22 -6.10
C LEU A 43 -12.01 -4.75 -7.03
N ASP A 44 -12.32 -4.88 -8.32
CA ASP A 44 -11.37 -5.36 -9.35
C ASP A 44 -10.16 -4.42 -9.49
N TRP A 45 -10.40 -3.10 -9.45
CA TRP A 45 -9.34 -2.10 -9.48
C TRP A 45 -8.62 -1.94 -8.14
N GLU A 46 -9.02 -2.70 -7.12
CA GLU A 46 -8.45 -2.67 -5.77
C GLU A 46 -8.44 -1.23 -5.17
N ILE A 47 -9.51 -0.47 -5.43
CA ILE A 47 -9.75 0.87 -4.84
C ILE A 47 -10.86 0.84 -3.78
N LEU A 48 -11.55 -0.29 -3.65
CA LEU A 48 -12.51 -0.61 -2.60
C LEU A 48 -12.12 -1.94 -1.96
N ASP A 49 -12.11 -2.02 -0.63
CA ASP A 49 -11.90 -3.28 0.08
C ASP A 49 -13.23 -4.05 0.22
N PRO A 50 -13.24 -5.39 0.12
CA PRO A 50 -14.45 -6.20 0.37
C PRO A 50 -15.14 -5.89 1.70
N ARG A 51 -14.38 -5.52 2.74
CA ARG A 51 -14.90 -5.17 4.07
C ARG A 51 -15.60 -3.82 4.10
N GLU A 52 -15.36 -2.95 3.12
CA GLU A 52 -15.97 -1.63 2.99
C GLU A 52 -17.32 -1.66 2.22
N VAL A 53 -17.60 -2.74 1.47
CA VAL A 53 -18.83 -2.90 0.68
C VAL A 53 -20.13 -2.70 1.48
N PRO A 54 -20.24 -3.10 2.77
CA PRO A 54 -21.43 -2.83 3.56
C PRO A 54 -21.66 -1.35 3.89
N TYR A 55 -20.68 -0.48 3.67
CA TYR A 55 -20.68 0.93 4.07
C TYR A 55 -20.62 1.89 2.89
N VAL A 56 -19.93 1.49 1.81
CA VAL A 56 -19.69 2.30 0.60
C VAL A 56 -20.67 1.90 -0.51
N LEU A 57 -21.22 2.88 -1.24
CA LEU A 57 -22.22 2.69 -2.29
C LEU A 57 -23.48 1.99 -1.78
N THR A 58 -23.89 2.30 -0.54
CA THR A 58 -25.09 1.70 0.09
C THR A 58 -26.37 2.40 -0.34
N GLN A 59 -26.32 3.73 -0.42
CA GLN A 59 -27.45 4.61 -0.70
C GLN A 59 -27.15 5.49 -1.92
N PRO A 60 -28.12 5.72 -2.81
CA PRO A 60 -27.92 6.57 -3.99
C PRO A 60 -27.60 8.02 -3.61
N GLU A 61 -28.07 8.50 -2.47
CA GLU A 61 -27.82 9.86 -1.96
C GLU A 61 -26.34 10.08 -1.62
N SER A 62 -25.62 9.02 -1.21
CA SER A 62 -24.19 9.08 -0.87
C SER A 62 -23.27 8.94 -2.08
N LEU A 63 -23.82 8.63 -3.26
CA LEU A 63 -23.05 8.37 -4.48
C LEU A 63 -22.02 9.46 -4.82
N PRO A 64 -22.30 10.78 -4.70
CA PRO A 64 -21.30 11.81 -4.99
C PRO A 64 -20.07 11.71 -4.08
N VAL A 65 -20.28 11.46 -2.79
CA VAL A 65 -19.20 11.34 -1.78
C VAL A 65 -18.40 10.05 -2.03
N ASP A 66 -19.08 8.94 -2.26
CA ASP A 66 -18.45 7.65 -2.55
C ASP A 66 -17.62 7.71 -3.83
N LEU A 67 -18.14 8.31 -4.91
CA LEU A 67 -17.39 8.48 -6.15
C LEU A 67 -16.18 9.40 -5.95
N HIS A 68 -16.30 10.47 -5.14
CA HIS A 68 -15.16 11.33 -4.84
C HIS A 68 -14.03 10.55 -4.17
N MET A 69 -14.36 9.77 -3.13
CA MET A 69 -13.40 8.91 -2.44
C MET A 69 -12.77 7.88 -3.37
N LEU A 70 -13.57 7.14 -4.15
CA LEU A 70 -13.09 6.11 -5.06
C LEU A 70 -12.18 6.69 -6.17
N ARG A 71 -12.53 7.85 -6.72
CA ARG A 71 -11.69 8.58 -7.70
C ARG A 71 -10.39 9.09 -7.08
N GLN A 72 -10.41 9.49 -5.82
CA GLN A 72 -9.18 9.87 -5.12
C GLN A 72 -8.26 8.65 -4.97
N ARG A 73 -8.78 7.54 -4.47
CA ARG A 73 -8.02 6.28 -4.34
C ARG A 73 -7.48 5.80 -5.68
N GLN A 74 -8.28 5.88 -6.74
CA GLN A 74 -7.84 5.53 -8.11
C GLN A 74 -6.63 6.34 -8.55
N ARG A 75 -6.60 7.64 -8.27
CA ARG A 75 -5.47 8.51 -8.62
C ARG A 75 -4.23 8.22 -7.77
N GLU A 76 -4.42 8.02 -6.47
CA GLU A 76 -3.33 7.73 -5.53
C GLU A 76 -2.65 6.38 -5.82
N LEU A 77 -3.45 5.39 -6.25
CA LEU A 77 -3.03 4.01 -6.52
C LEU A 77 -2.82 3.71 -8.01
N ALA A 78 -2.87 4.70 -8.90
CA ALA A 78 -2.81 4.49 -10.35
C ALA A 78 -1.54 3.76 -10.80
N ASP A 79 -0.41 4.03 -10.15
CA ASP A 79 0.88 3.39 -10.37
C ASP A 79 1.21 2.33 -9.30
N ALA A 80 0.34 2.11 -8.31
CA ALA A 80 0.61 1.15 -7.24
C ALA A 80 0.50 -0.29 -7.78
N PRO A 81 1.43 -1.19 -7.40
CA PRO A 81 1.31 -2.62 -7.70
C PRO A 81 -0.01 -3.22 -7.17
N CYS A 82 -0.46 -4.32 -7.79
CA CYS A 82 -1.63 -5.05 -7.32
C CYS A 82 -1.32 -5.78 -6.02
N VAL A 83 -2.32 -6.05 -5.18
CA VAL A 83 -2.10 -6.68 -3.86
C VAL A 83 -1.46 -8.07 -3.97
N ASN A 84 -1.69 -8.76 -5.09
CA ASN A 84 -1.11 -10.08 -5.37
C ASN A 84 0.40 -10.06 -5.58
N ASP A 85 1.02 -8.91 -5.89
CA ASP A 85 2.47 -8.79 -6.01
C ASP A 85 3.16 -9.05 -4.67
N ALA A 86 2.44 -8.95 -3.55
CA ALA A 86 2.93 -9.36 -2.23
C ALA A 86 3.38 -10.84 -2.18
N LEU A 87 2.87 -11.69 -3.08
CA LEU A 87 3.23 -13.12 -3.17
C LEU A 87 4.64 -13.37 -3.67
N ILE A 88 5.28 -12.36 -4.29
CA ILE A 88 6.67 -12.43 -4.75
C ILE A 88 7.63 -12.53 -3.55
N PHE A 89 7.23 -12.00 -2.38
CA PHE A 89 8.09 -11.84 -1.21
C PHE A 89 7.85 -12.93 -0.14
N PRO A 90 8.88 -13.25 0.67
CA PRO A 90 8.75 -14.20 1.78
C PRO A 90 7.74 -13.69 2.83
N ARG A 91 6.92 -14.58 3.41
CA ARG A 91 5.85 -14.24 4.37
C ARG A 91 6.14 -14.69 5.80
N GLY A 92 5.46 -14.07 6.76
CA GLY A 92 5.38 -14.55 8.13
C GLY A 92 6.70 -14.49 8.90
N ASP A 93 7.13 -15.62 9.44
CA ASP A 93 8.24 -15.70 10.39
C ASP A 93 9.56 -15.15 9.86
N THR A 94 9.85 -15.32 8.56
CA THR A 94 11.10 -14.79 7.97
C THR A 94 11.18 -13.26 8.05
N VAL A 95 10.08 -12.57 7.75
CA VAL A 95 10.02 -11.10 7.86
C VAL A 95 10.16 -10.67 9.31
N GLN A 96 9.48 -11.35 10.23
CA GLN A 96 9.55 -11.02 11.65
C GLN A 96 10.95 -11.27 12.23
N GLN A 97 11.61 -12.35 11.84
CA GLN A 97 13.00 -12.65 12.25
C GLN A 97 13.98 -11.58 11.74
N ALA A 98 13.86 -11.18 10.46
CA ALA A 98 14.67 -10.13 9.86
C ALA A 98 14.52 -8.79 10.62
N ILE A 99 13.28 -8.39 10.93
CA ILE A 99 12.97 -7.20 11.73
C ILE A 99 13.56 -7.31 13.14
N ASN A 100 13.36 -8.43 13.81
CA ASN A 100 13.86 -8.65 15.17
C ASN A 100 15.39 -8.60 15.23
N PHE A 101 16.05 -9.19 14.23
CA PHE A 101 17.50 -9.19 14.13
C PHE A 101 18.04 -7.78 13.89
N ASN A 102 17.46 -7.03 12.94
CA ASN A 102 17.82 -5.63 12.73
C ASN A 102 17.67 -4.80 14.02
N ARG A 103 16.54 -4.91 14.72
CA ARG A 103 16.31 -4.21 16.00
C ARG A 103 17.33 -4.60 17.07
N ALA A 104 17.76 -5.86 17.12
CA ALA A 104 18.81 -6.30 18.04
C ALA A 104 20.16 -5.65 17.70
N CYS A 105 20.52 -5.55 16.42
CA CYS A 105 21.73 -4.86 15.99
C CYS A 105 21.69 -3.35 16.26
N VAL A 106 20.53 -2.70 16.08
CA VAL A 106 20.32 -1.30 16.46
C VAL A 106 20.54 -1.09 17.96
N ARG A 107 19.90 -1.90 18.81
CA ARG A 107 20.09 -1.81 20.27
C ARG A 107 21.55 -2.00 20.66
N TRP A 108 22.19 -3.04 20.11
CA TRP A 108 23.61 -3.28 20.36
C TRP A 108 24.47 -2.08 19.97
N PHE A 109 24.23 -1.48 18.79
CA PHE A 109 24.98 -0.32 18.33
C PHE A 109 24.79 0.87 19.27
N ASP A 110 23.53 1.18 19.59
CA ASP A 110 23.17 2.32 20.42
C ASP A 110 23.77 2.15 21.84
N GLU A 111 23.75 0.94 22.41
CA GLU A 111 24.40 0.62 23.69
C GLU A 111 25.92 0.74 23.64
N HIS A 112 26.58 0.23 22.60
CA HIS A 112 28.04 0.23 22.49
C HIS A 112 28.62 1.62 22.22
N TYR A 113 27.88 2.48 21.53
CA TYR A 113 28.32 3.82 21.15
C TYR A 113 27.66 4.94 21.97
N ALA A 114 26.83 4.61 22.98
CA ALA A 114 26.08 5.58 23.80
C ALA A 114 26.95 6.66 24.44
N HIS A 115 28.20 6.33 24.79
CA HIS A 115 29.13 7.23 25.48
C HIS A 115 30.20 7.83 24.57
N CYS A 116 30.17 7.52 23.27
CA CYS A 116 31.09 8.10 22.31
C CYS A 116 30.66 9.54 22.00
N ARG A 117 31.48 10.53 22.41
CA ARG A 117 31.24 11.95 22.07
C ARG A 117 31.25 12.21 20.57
N ASP A 118 32.17 11.55 19.85
CA ASP A 118 32.33 11.68 18.41
C ASP A 118 32.35 10.29 17.78
N LEU A 119 31.31 9.99 16.99
CA LEU A 119 31.27 8.75 16.21
C LEU A 119 32.00 8.96 14.87
N PRO A 120 32.86 8.02 14.46
CA PRO A 120 33.43 8.05 13.12
C PRO A 120 32.34 8.07 12.04
N PRO A 121 32.52 8.78 10.90
CA PRO A 121 31.53 8.86 9.83
C PRO A 121 31.02 7.49 9.34
N ALA A 122 31.90 6.48 9.31
CA ALA A 122 31.53 5.11 8.94
C ALA A 122 30.50 4.49 9.90
N LYS A 123 30.57 4.77 11.21
CA LYS A 123 29.60 4.27 12.20
C LYS A 123 28.27 4.99 12.09
N ILE A 124 28.29 6.29 11.80
CA ILE A 124 27.07 7.07 11.51
C ILE A 124 26.38 6.52 10.26
N ALA A 125 27.14 6.26 9.20
CA ALA A 125 26.62 5.66 7.97
C ALA A 125 26.01 4.27 8.22
N TYR A 126 26.70 3.41 8.98
CA TYR A 126 26.20 2.09 9.39
C TYR A 126 24.86 2.20 10.13
N ARG A 127 24.77 3.10 11.12
CA ARG A 127 23.54 3.30 11.91
C ARG A 127 22.38 3.78 11.07
N ARG A 128 22.64 4.69 10.13
CA ARG A 128 21.64 5.17 9.16
C ARG A 128 21.17 4.03 8.26
N GLN A 129 22.09 3.20 7.77
CA GLN A 129 21.75 2.08 6.91
C GLN A 129 20.90 1.02 7.65
N LEU A 130 21.12 0.81 8.96
CA LEU A 130 20.23 -0.03 9.77
C LEU A 130 18.77 0.47 9.73
N ASP A 131 18.54 1.78 9.83
CA ASP A 131 17.18 2.35 9.74
C ASP A 131 16.58 2.20 8.34
N GLU A 132 17.40 2.43 7.30
CA GLU A 132 16.96 2.29 5.91
C GLU A 132 16.54 0.84 5.60
N LEU A 133 17.34 -0.14 6.05
CA LEU A 133 17.01 -1.56 5.91
C LEU A 133 15.78 -1.93 6.76
N TYR A 134 15.68 -1.43 7.98
CA TYR A 134 14.49 -1.63 8.82
C TYR A 134 13.22 -1.20 8.09
N ARG A 135 13.23 -0.01 7.46
CA ARG A 135 12.07 0.52 6.72
C ARG A 135 11.63 -0.42 5.59
N VAL A 136 12.55 -1.05 4.88
CA VAL A 136 12.21 -2.04 3.82
C VAL A 136 11.44 -3.21 4.42
N TRP A 137 12.00 -3.83 5.46
CA TRP A 137 11.42 -5.02 6.09
C TRP A 137 10.10 -4.72 6.80
N ASP A 138 10.00 -3.55 7.44
CA ASP A 138 8.77 -3.10 8.10
C ASP A 138 7.67 -2.79 7.08
N THR A 139 8.01 -2.14 5.96
CA THR A 139 7.04 -1.92 4.87
C THR A 139 6.53 -3.25 4.32
N LEU A 140 7.40 -4.25 4.15
CA LEU A 140 6.99 -5.60 3.74
C LEU A 140 6.05 -6.27 4.75
N ARG A 141 6.29 -6.09 6.06
CA ARG A 141 5.38 -6.55 7.11
C ARG A 141 3.99 -5.95 6.95
N GLU A 142 3.90 -4.65 6.67
CA GLU A 142 2.60 -3.97 6.46
C GLU A 142 1.89 -4.42 5.18
N VAL A 143 2.64 -4.67 4.09
CA VAL A 143 2.09 -5.26 2.85
C VAL A 143 1.41 -6.61 3.11
N GLN A 144 1.92 -7.39 4.07
CA GLN A 144 1.46 -8.75 4.38
C GLN A 144 0.40 -8.80 5.49
N CYS A 145 0.07 -7.66 6.09
CA CYS A 145 -0.90 -7.61 7.16
C CYS A 145 -2.33 -7.80 6.61
N ASP A 146 -2.92 -8.98 6.85
CA ASP A 146 -4.27 -9.30 6.37
C ASP A 146 -5.38 -8.48 7.08
N TYR A 147 -5.05 -7.80 8.17
CA TYR A 147 -5.97 -6.85 8.83
C TYR A 147 -6.09 -5.53 8.07
N TYR A 148 -5.12 -5.19 7.23
CA TYR A 148 -5.14 -3.95 6.45
C TYR A 148 -6.03 -4.07 5.22
N MET A 149 -6.70 -2.97 4.90
CA MET A 149 -7.49 -2.84 3.69
C MET A 149 -6.60 -2.94 2.45
N VAL A 150 -7.16 -3.40 1.33
CA VAL A 150 -6.46 -3.56 0.06
C VAL A 150 -5.77 -2.27 -0.39
N SER A 151 -6.41 -1.12 -0.22
CA SER A 151 -5.87 0.20 -0.57
C SER A 151 -4.59 0.53 0.23
N VAL A 152 -4.57 0.24 1.52
CA VAL A 152 -3.40 0.42 2.39
C VAL A 152 -2.27 -0.49 1.95
N ARG A 153 -2.57 -1.77 1.69
CA ARG A 153 -1.56 -2.75 1.26
C ARG A 153 -0.94 -2.38 -0.08
N ARG A 154 -1.72 -1.88 -1.03
CA ARG A 154 -1.21 -1.36 -2.32
C ARG A 154 -0.34 -0.13 -2.15
N GLN A 155 -0.70 0.79 -1.25
CA GLN A 155 0.16 1.93 -0.92
C GLN A 155 1.50 1.47 -0.33
N CYS A 156 1.49 0.48 0.56
CA CYS A 156 2.72 -0.12 1.07
C CYS A 156 3.53 -0.83 -0.02
N LEU A 157 2.90 -1.51 -0.99
CA LEU A 157 3.60 -2.12 -2.13
C LEU A 157 4.25 -1.06 -3.02
N LYS A 158 3.57 0.06 -3.28
CA LYS A 158 4.12 1.20 -4.00
C LYS A 158 5.35 1.78 -3.29
N GLN A 159 5.29 1.92 -1.96
CA GLN A 159 6.43 2.34 -1.15
C GLN A 159 7.56 1.32 -1.17
N LEU A 160 7.27 0.02 -1.05
CA LEU A 160 8.26 -1.05 -1.08
C LEU A 160 9.01 -1.06 -2.42
N ARG A 161 8.30 -0.90 -3.53
CA ARG A 161 8.89 -0.79 -4.87
C ARG A 161 9.82 0.42 -4.97
N ALA A 162 9.42 1.57 -4.42
CA ALA A 162 10.28 2.75 -4.39
C ALA A 162 11.55 2.54 -3.53
N LEU A 163 11.44 1.80 -2.43
CA LEU A 163 12.58 1.51 -1.54
C LEU A 163 13.56 0.51 -2.14
N LEU A 164 13.08 -0.51 -2.87
CA LEU A 164 13.90 -1.55 -3.49
C LEU A 164 14.49 -1.13 -4.85
N GLY A 165 13.78 -0.26 -5.57
CA GLY A 165 13.99 -0.04 -6.99
C GLY A 165 13.30 -1.12 -7.85
N GLU A 166 13.08 -0.82 -9.13
CA GLU A 166 12.22 -1.64 -9.98
C GLU A 166 12.75 -3.05 -10.22
N ASP A 167 14.03 -3.20 -10.52
CA ASP A 167 14.60 -4.51 -10.86
C ASP A 167 14.58 -5.46 -9.65
N ALA A 168 14.95 -4.95 -8.47
CA ALA A 168 14.91 -5.74 -7.25
C ALA A 168 13.48 -6.11 -6.84
N TYR A 169 12.52 -5.18 -7.01
CA TYR A 169 11.12 -5.44 -6.74
C TYR A 169 10.55 -6.56 -7.62
N ARG A 170 10.76 -6.46 -8.94
CA ARG A 170 10.26 -7.47 -9.92
C ARG A 170 10.82 -8.86 -9.68
N GLU A 171 12.07 -8.94 -9.24
CA GLU A 171 12.72 -10.22 -8.94
C GLU A 171 12.45 -10.74 -7.51
N GLY A 172 11.75 -9.97 -6.67
CA GLY A 172 11.54 -10.33 -5.27
C GLY A 172 12.83 -10.29 -4.42
N ARG A 173 13.86 -9.59 -4.88
CA ARG A 173 15.14 -9.49 -4.16
C ARG A 173 15.01 -8.51 -3.01
N LEU A 174 15.14 -9.03 -1.79
CA LEU A 174 15.23 -8.23 -0.58
C LEU A 174 16.69 -8.00 -0.18
N PRO A 175 17.04 -6.82 0.34
CA PRO A 175 18.34 -6.59 0.93
C PRO A 175 18.46 -7.38 2.24
N PRO A 176 19.69 -7.64 2.73
CA PRO A 176 19.87 -8.24 4.06
C PRO A 176 19.23 -7.36 5.15
N PRO A 177 18.85 -7.93 6.30
CA PRO A 177 18.28 -7.14 7.40
C PRO A 177 19.26 -6.16 8.04
N VAL A 178 20.56 -6.36 7.86
CA VAL A 178 21.63 -5.49 8.35
C VAL A 178 22.75 -5.41 7.31
N PRO A 179 23.63 -4.39 7.34
CA PRO A 179 24.72 -4.29 6.39
C PRO A 179 25.91 -5.14 6.87
N PHE A 180 25.87 -6.44 6.56
CA PHE A 180 26.89 -7.42 6.98
C PHE A 180 28.31 -7.04 6.56
N ASP A 181 28.47 -6.41 5.39
CA ASP A 181 29.78 -6.01 4.86
C ASP A 181 30.42 -4.84 5.62
N LEU A 182 29.60 -4.10 6.38
CA LEU A 182 30.03 -2.96 7.19
C LEU A 182 30.04 -3.28 8.69
N MET A 183 29.97 -4.56 9.05
CA MET A 183 29.86 -4.98 10.44
C MET A 183 30.98 -4.36 11.30
N PRO A 184 30.63 -3.63 12.38
CA PRO A 184 31.54 -2.72 13.07
C PRO A 184 32.64 -3.40 13.89
N TRP A 185 32.62 -4.73 14.03
CA TRP A 185 33.58 -5.55 14.78
C TRP A 185 34.57 -6.32 13.89
N ARG A 186 34.58 -6.04 12.57
CA ARG A 186 35.73 -6.34 11.72
C ARG A 186 36.76 -5.22 11.79
#